data_AF-A0A9X2V6M2-F1
#
_entry.id   AF-A0A9X2V6M2-F1
#
_cell.length_a   1.000
_cell.length_b   1.000
_cell.length_c   1.000
_cell.angle_alpha   90.00
_cell.angle_beta   90.00
_cell.angle_gamma   90.00
#
_symmetry.space_group_name_H-M   'P 1'
#
loop_
_entity.id
_entity.type
_entity.pdbx_description
1 polymer ?
#
loop_
_entity_poly.entity_id
_entity_poly.type
_entity_poly.pdbx_seq_one_letter_code
_entity_poly.pdbx_strand_id
1 'polypeptide(L)'
;MANAGSRLLDRRDVEVEEVKAEEKLQFCDLVPDNSFYFESNVTFVEYTWREGEFMVRGKKSKVAQYILEKLKGYVISLGWTS
;
A
#
# COMPACT_ATOMS: atom_id res chain seq x y z
N MET A 1 -10.96 18.74 -4.74
CA MET A 1 -11.07 18.13 -6.09
C MET A 1 -10.96 16.63 -5.92
N ALA A 2 -11.86 15.83 -6.52
CA ALA A 2 -11.77 14.37 -6.48
C ALA A 2 -10.53 13.88 -7.26
N ASN A 3 -9.64 13.14 -6.59
CA ASN A 3 -8.43 12.59 -7.18
C ASN A 3 -8.70 11.25 -7.90
N ALA A 4 -7.71 10.70 -8.59
CA ALA A 4 -7.88 9.48 -9.37
C ALA A 4 -8.29 8.27 -8.50
N GLY A 5 -7.75 8.16 -7.29
CA GLY A 5 -8.10 7.10 -6.35
C GLY A 5 -9.53 7.21 -5.83
N SER A 6 -9.98 8.41 -5.48
CA SER A 6 -11.37 8.62 -5.03
C SER A 6 -12.38 8.29 -6.15
N ARG A 7 -12.07 8.67 -7.40
CA ARG A 7 -12.90 8.31 -8.58
C ARG A 7 -12.93 6.79 -8.87
N LEU A 8 -11.84 6.07 -8.56
CA LEU A 8 -11.78 4.63 -8.76
C LEU A 8 -12.75 3.91 -7.80
N LEU A 9 -12.82 4.38 -6.56
CA LEU A 9 -13.67 3.81 -5.51
C LEU A 9 -15.15 4.20 -5.67
N ASP A 10 -15.44 5.46 -6.04
CA ASP A 10 -16.78 5.94 -6.35
C ASP A 10 -17.48 5.07 -7.40
N ARG A 11 -16.76 4.66 -8.45
CA ARG A 11 -17.28 3.79 -9.52
C ARG A 11 -17.74 2.42 -9.02
N ARG A 12 -17.35 2.05 -7.80
CA ARG A 12 -17.67 0.77 -7.19
C ARG A 12 -18.58 0.90 -5.98
N ASP A 13 -19.15 2.09 -5.76
CA ASP A 13 -20.02 2.37 -4.60
C ASP A 13 -19.30 2.10 -3.27
N VAL A 14 -17.99 2.40 -3.23
CA VAL A 14 -17.16 2.27 -2.04
C VAL A 14 -16.97 3.64 -1.43
N GLU A 15 -17.62 3.88 -0.29
CA GLU A 15 -17.44 5.11 0.47
C GLU A 15 -16.01 5.16 1.03
N VAL A 16 -15.33 6.28 0.79
CA VAL A 16 -13.98 6.55 1.29
C VAL A 16 -13.95 7.96 1.85
N GLU A 17 -13.40 8.12 3.04
CA GLU A 17 -13.35 9.43 3.72
C GLU A 17 -12.23 10.29 3.13
N GLU A 18 -11.07 9.68 2.90
CA GLU A 18 -9.89 10.37 2.40
C GLU A 18 -9.01 9.45 1.56
N VAL A 19 -8.42 10.02 0.49
CA VAL A 19 -7.46 9.32 -0.37
C VAL A 19 -6.21 10.16 -0.48
N LYS A 20 -5.05 9.62 -0.08
CA LYS A 20 -3.74 10.28 -0.20
C LYS A 20 -2.83 9.51 -1.13
N ALA A 21 -1.87 10.23 -1.71
CA ALA A 21 -0.83 9.66 -2.54
C ALA A 21 0.53 10.19 -2.07
N GLU A 22 1.49 9.30 -1.87
CA GLU A 22 2.87 9.64 -1.48
C GLU A 22 2.97 10.55 -0.23
N GLU A 23 2.07 10.35 0.73
CA GLU A 23 2.04 11.10 1.99
C GLU A 23 2.35 10.21 3.20
N LYS A 24 3.09 10.77 4.16
CA LYS A 24 3.43 10.10 5.41
C LYS A 24 2.18 9.85 6.25
N LEU A 25 2.08 8.65 6.81
CA LEU A 25 1.01 8.32 7.75
C LEU A 25 1.27 8.99 9.11
N GLN A 26 0.23 9.51 9.76
CA GLN A 26 0.39 10.19 11.05
C GLN A 26 0.89 9.26 12.17
N PHE A 27 0.67 7.96 12.02
CA PHE A 27 0.95 6.91 13.02
C PHE A 27 2.07 5.95 12.58
N CYS A 28 2.70 6.18 11.42
CA CYS A 28 3.73 5.30 10.89
C CYS A 28 4.77 6.12 10.14
N ASP A 29 6.05 5.80 10.32
CA ASP A 29 7.17 6.55 9.75
C ASP A 29 7.39 6.24 8.26
N LEU A 30 6.40 5.61 7.62
CA LEU A 30 6.42 5.18 6.24
C LEU A 30 5.47 5.99 5.38
N VAL A 31 5.83 6.08 4.10
CA VAL A 31 5.10 6.79 3.05
C VAL A 31 4.63 5.73 2.05
N PRO A 32 3.36 5.27 2.11
CA PRO A 32 2.81 4.40 1.08
C PRO A 32 2.58 5.18 -0.23
N ASP A 33 2.57 4.46 -1.35
CA ASP A 33 2.22 5.06 -2.65
C ASP A 33 0.77 5.60 -2.63
N ASN A 34 -0.16 4.84 -2.06
CA ASN A 34 -1.52 5.29 -1.79
C ASN A 34 -2.00 4.85 -0.40
N SER A 35 -2.80 5.71 0.23
CA SER A 35 -3.56 5.38 1.43
C SER A 35 -5.03 5.78 1.27
N PHE A 36 -5.91 4.88 1.71
CA PHE A 36 -7.36 5.00 1.66
C PHE A 36 -7.90 4.93 3.08
N TYR A 37 -8.50 6.02 3.54
CA TYR A 37 -9.09 6.12 4.87
C TYR A 37 -10.58 5.81 4.78
N PHE A 38 -10.99 4.83 5.56
CA PHE A 38 -12.37 4.42 5.76
C PHE A 38 -12.74 4.65 7.22
N GLU A 39 -14.04 4.63 7.52
CA GLU A 39 -14.57 4.86 8.87
C GLU A 39 -13.87 4.00 9.95
N SER A 40 -13.56 2.74 9.64
CA SER A 40 -13.04 1.78 10.63
C SER A 40 -11.58 1.39 10.44
N ASN A 41 -10.96 1.74 9.30
CA ASN A 41 -9.63 1.25 8.96
C ASN A 41 -8.95 2.13 7.92
N VAL A 42 -7.65 1.90 7.75
CA VAL A 42 -6.88 2.51 6.68
C VAL A 42 -6.23 1.40 5.85
N THR A 43 -6.43 1.43 4.54
CA THR A 43 -5.80 0.52 3.59
C THR A 43 -4.66 1.22 2.87
N PHE A 44 -3.49 0.61 2.84
CA PHE A 44 -2.33 1.11 2.10
C PHE A 44 -2.06 0.22 0.89
N VAL A 45 -1.65 0.84 -0.21
CA VAL A 45 -1.21 0.14 -1.41
C VAL A 45 0.20 0.59 -1.73
N GLU A 46 1.09 -0.38 -1.90
CA GLU A 46 2.45 -0.20 -2.39
C GLU A 46 2.56 -0.92 -3.74
N TYR A 47 3.03 -0.20 -4.74
CA TYR A 47 3.36 -0.74 -6.04
C TYR A 47 4.84 -1.03 -6.13
N THR A 48 5.19 -2.11 -6.81
CA THR A 48 6.57 -2.37 -7.17
C THR A 48 6.62 -2.85 -8.61
N TRP A 49 7.48 -2.25 -9.40
CA TRP A 49 7.79 -2.69 -10.76
C TRP A 49 9.26 -3.05 -10.85
N ARG A 50 9.56 -3.99 -11.73
CA ARG A 50 10.91 -4.45 -11.98
C ARG A 50 11.06 -4.84 -13.45
N GLU A 51 12.27 -4.68 -13.97
CA GLU A 51 12.59 -4.99 -15.36
C GLU A 51 12.70 -6.51 -15.61
N GLY A 52 12.15 -6.98 -16.73
CA GLY A 52 12.23 -8.36 -17.20
C GLY A 52 11.09 -9.27 -16.72
N GLU A 53 11.21 -10.58 -16.95
CA GLU A 53 10.18 -11.55 -16.56
C GLU A 53 10.15 -11.72 -15.04
N PHE A 54 9.07 -11.33 -14.38
CA PHE A 54 8.98 -11.27 -12.90
C PHE A 54 8.09 -12.36 -12.26
N MET A 55 7.12 -12.88 -13.00
CA MET A 55 6.16 -13.89 -12.51
C MET A 55 6.52 -15.34 -12.88
N VAL A 56 7.72 -15.57 -13.40
CA VAL A 56 8.23 -16.90 -13.73
C VAL A 56 8.58 -17.70 -12.48
N ARG A 57 8.42 -19.03 -12.55
CA ARG A 57 8.57 -19.96 -11.42
C ARG A 57 9.86 -19.74 -10.62
N GLY A 58 10.99 -19.44 -11.28
CA GLY A 58 12.29 -19.23 -10.63
C GLY A 58 12.45 -17.91 -9.87
N LYS A 59 11.56 -16.92 -10.08
CA LYS A 59 11.67 -15.58 -9.48
C LYS A 59 10.58 -15.26 -8.45
N LYS A 60 9.54 -16.12 -8.33
CA LYS A 60 8.45 -15.94 -7.36
C LYS A 60 8.94 -15.79 -5.91
N SER A 61 9.94 -16.56 -5.51
CA SER A 61 10.52 -16.48 -4.16
C SER A 61 11.11 -15.10 -3.87
N LYS A 62 11.88 -14.54 -4.83
CA LYS A 62 12.47 -13.21 -4.71
C LYS A 62 11.41 -12.11 -4.61
N VAL A 63 10.32 -12.23 -5.37
CA VAL A 63 9.18 -11.30 -5.29
C VAL A 63 8.50 -11.40 -3.92
N ALA A 64 8.24 -12.62 -3.44
CA ALA A 64 7.65 -12.84 -2.13
C ALA A 64 8.52 -12.26 -1.01
N GLN A 65 9.84 -12.48 -1.06
CA GLN A 65 10.78 -11.89 -0.09
C GLN A 65 10.71 -10.36 -0.09
N TYR A 66 10.71 -9.73 -1.26
CA TYR A 66 10.59 -8.27 -1.35
C TYR A 66 9.28 -7.75 -0.72
N ILE A 67 8.14 -8.39 -1.00
CA ILE A 67 6.86 -8.03 -0.39
C ILE A 67 6.92 -8.21 1.12
N LEU A 68 7.49 -9.32 1.60
CA LEU A 68 7.61 -9.60 3.03
C LEU A 68 8.54 -8.62 3.75
N GLU A 69 9.63 -8.17 3.12
CA GLU A 69 10.52 -7.14 3.67
C GLU A 69 9.79 -5.81 3.83
N LYS A 70 9.00 -5.40 2.83
CA LYS A 70 8.15 -4.20 2.90
C LYS A 70 7.12 -4.33 4.01
N LEU A 71 6.36 -5.42 4.04
CA LEU A 71 5.37 -5.68 5.10
C LEU A 71 6.00 -5.68 6.49
N LYS A 72 7.16 -6.32 6.65
CA LYS A 72 7.92 -6.32 7.90
C LYS A 72 8.28 -4.88 8.32
N GLY A 73 8.70 -4.03 7.38
CA GLY A 73 8.95 -2.62 7.65
C GLY A 73 7.73 -1.89 8.22
N TYR A 74 6.55 -2.10 7.63
CA TYR A 74 5.29 -1.55 8.14
C TYR A 74 4.96 -2.07 9.54
N VAL A 75 5.02 -3.38 9.75
CA VAL A 75 4.70 -4.00 11.06
C VAL A 75 5.64 -3.51 12.17
N ILE A 76 6.93 -3.35 11.87
CA ILE A 76 7.91 -2.77 12.81
C ILE A 76 7.60 -1.30 13.08
N SER A 77 7.36 -0.50 12.04
CA SER A 77 7.06 0.94 12.21
C SER A 77 5.76 1.19 12.98
N LEU A 78 4.79 0.29 12.88
CA LEU A 78 3.54 0.30 13.65
C LEU A 78 3.72 -0.22 15.10
N GLY A 79 4.91 -0.68 15.48
CA GLY A 79 5.20 -1.20 16.82
C GLY A 79 4.56 -2.56 17.12
N TRP A 80 4.14 -3.32 16.10
CA TRP A 80 3.51 -4.62 16.28
C TRP A 80 4.53 -5.74 16.52
N THR A 81 5.78 -5.54 16.09
CA THR A 81 6.93 -6.42 16.33
C THR A 81 8.22 -5.62 16.40
N SER A 82 9.28 -6.22 16.94
CA SER A 82 10.68 -5.76 16.87
C SER A 82 11.48 -6.47 15.79
#